data_AF-I3VZF1-F1
#
_entry.id   AF-I3VZF1-F1
#
_cell.length_a   1.000
_cell.length_b   1.000
_cell.length_c   1.000
_cell.angle_alpha   90.00
_cell.angle_beta   90.00
_cell.angle_gamma   90.00
#
_symmetry.space_group_name_H-M   'P 1'
#
loop_
_entity.id
_entity.type
_entity.pdbx_description
1 polymer ?
#
loop_
_entity_poly.entity_id
_entity_poly.type
_entity_poly.pdbx_seq_one_letter_code
_entity_poly.pdbx_strand_id
1 'polypeptide(L)'
;MPAPAVTAAPLEPEPLTPEQLADLEAGRVELRQAMEESHVTSFRACSRNGRHWGEDPEAMRAMAATFRSIKNSTTDSATNGPDQT
;
A
#
# COMPACT_ATOMS: atom_id res chain seq x y z
N MET A 1 -37.18 -5.24 -23.77
CA MET A 1 -36.30 -5.00 -22.60
C MET A 1 -35.42 -3.80 -22.91
N PRO A 2 -35.19 -2.89 -21.95
CA PRO A 2 -34.47 -1.63 -22.16
C PRO A 2 -32.96 -1.84 -22.35
N ALA A 3 -32.31 -0.91 -23.05
CA ALA A 3 -30.86 -0.89 -23.23
C ALA A 3 -30.15 -0.48 -21.92
N PRO A 4 -29.00 -1.07 -21.55
CA PRO A 4 -28.10 -0.47 -20.57
C PRO A 4 -27.30 0.62 -21.30
N ALA A 5 -27.71 1.89 -21.21
CA ALA A 5 -27.43 2.81 -20.12
C ALA A 5 -25.93 3.09 -19.96
N VAL A 6 -25.57 4.26 -20.50
CA VAL A 6 -24.46 5.15 -20.13
C VAL A 6 -23.05 4.57 -20.21
N THR A 7 -22.34 5.03 -21.25
CA THR A 7 -20.90 5.24 -21.20
C THR A 7 -20.56 6.00 -19.91
N ALA A 8 -19.99 5.30 -18.92
CA ALA A 8 -19.23 5.97 -17.88
C ALA A 8 -17.92 6.39 -18.54
N ALA A 9 -17.87 7.62 -19.05
CA ALA A 9 -16.60 8.26 -19.35
C ALA A 9 -15.68 8.08 -18.13
N PRO A 10 -14.38 7.78 -18.30
CA PRO A 10 -13.43 7.88 -17.22
C PRO A 10 -13.57 9.28 -16.64
N LEU A 11 -14.09 9.40 -15.41
CA LEU A 11 -14.01 10.64 -14.67
C LEU A 11 -12.52 10.94 -14.59
N GLU A 12 -12.06 11.91 -15.37
CA GLU A 12 -10.69 12.41 -15.25
C GLU A 12 -10.49 12.74 -13.77
N PRO A 13 -9.50 12.12 -13.11
CA PRO A 13 -9.28 12.37 -11.69
C PRO A 13 -9.07 13.87 -11.54
N GLU A 14 -9.93 14.52 -10.76
CA GLU A 14 -9.78 15.93 -10.43
C GLU A 14 -8.32 16.19 -10.01
N PRO A 15 -7.68 17.25 -10.54
CA PRO A 15 -6.29 17.51 -10.25
C PRO A 15 -6.12 17.66 -8.74
N LEU A 16 -5.25 16.82 -8.17
CA LEU A 16 -4.98 16.78 -6.73
C LEU A 16 -4.55 18.15 -6.24
N THR A 17 -5.09 18.57 -5.09
CA THR A 17 -4.66 19.82 -4.46
C THR A 17 -3.20 19.70 -3.99
N PRO A 18 -2.48 20.82 -3.80
CA PRO A 18 -1.10 20.79 -3.30
C PRO A 18 -0.96 20.04 -1.96
N GLU A 19 -1.97 20.15 -1.08
CA GLU A 19 -1.99 19.44 0.20
C GLU A 19 -2.13 17.92 0.00
N GLN A 20 -2.99 17.49 -0.93
CA GLN A 20 -3.15 16.07 -1.26
C GLN A 20 -1.88 15.46 -1.88
N LEU A 21 -1.16 16.23 -2.71
CA LEU A 21 0.12 15.81 -3.25
C LEU A 21 1.19 15.68 -2.16
N ALA A 22 1.20 16.59 -1.18
CA ALA A 22 2.11 16.51 -0.04
C ALA A 22 1.84 15.26 0.81
N ASP A 23 0.57 14.95 1.06
CA ASP A 23 0.17 13.74 1.80
C ASP A 23 0.53 12.45 1.04
N LEU A 24 0.38 12.44 -0.29
CA LEU A 24 0.79 11.32 -1.14
C LEU A 24 2.29 11.09 -1.10
N GLU A 25 3.10 12.15 -1.21
CA GLU A 25 4.55 12.01 -1.13
C GLU A 25 4.98 11.56 0.28
N ALA A 26 4.35 12.09 1.33
CA ALA A 26 4.60 11.64 2.70
C ALA A 26 4.32 10.13 2.86
N GLY A 27 3.17 9.65 2.38
CA GLY A 27 2.85 8.22 2.37
C GLY A 27 3.84 7.38 1.55
N ARG A 28 4.31 7.92 0.42
CA ARG A 28 5.30 7.27 -0.44
C ARG A 28 6.68 7.16 0.22
N VAL A 29 7.09 8.20 0.97
CA VAL A 29 8.33 8.21 1.75
C VAL A 29 8.25 7.18 2.88
N GLU A 30 7.17 7.16 3.65
CA GLU A 30 6.96 6.18 4.72
C GLU A 30 7.00 4.74 4.21
N LEU A 31 6.35 4.48 3.09
CA LEU A 31 6.34 3.17 2.44
C LEU A 31 7.75 2.74 2.01
N ARG A 32 8.53 3.64 1.41
CA ARG A 32 9.90 3.35 0.97
C ARG A 32 10.80 3.02 2.15
N GLN A 33 10.72 3.79 3.23
CA GLN A 33 11.46 3.50 4.47
C GLN A 33 11.06 2.14 5.04
N ALA A 34 9.77 1.83 5.09
CA ALA A 34 9.31 0.53 5.56
C ALA A 34 9.79 -0.63 4.67
N MET A 35 9.86 -0.45 3.35
CA MET A 35 10.42 -1.44 2.42
C MET A 35 11.91 -1.65 2.65
N GLU A 36 12.69 -0.57 2.79
CA GLU A 36 14.13 -0.63 3.07
C GLU A 36 14.40 -1.35 4.40
N GLU A 37 13.68 -0.97 5.45
CA GLU A 37 13.80 -1.60 6.77
C GLU A 37 13.41 -3.08 6.78
N SER A 38 12.46 -3.48 5.94
CA SER A 38 11.96 -4.86 5.85
C SER A 38 12.66 -5.69 4.76
N HIS A 39 13.62 -5.10 4.04
CA HIS A 39 14.34 -5.71 2.92
C HIS A 39 13.41 -6.16 1.77
N VAL A 40 12.23 -5.55 1.65
CA VAL A 40 11.28 -5.81 0.57
C VAL A 40 11.76 -5.07 -0.68
N THR A 41 12.21 -5.82 -1.68
CA THR A 41 12.77 -5.26 -2.92
C THR A 41 11.69 -4.89 -3.95
N SER A 42 10.57 -5.58 -3.94
CA SER A 42 9.43 -5.32 -4.82
C SER A 42 8.15 -5.89 -4.24
N PHE A 43 7.02 -5.27 -4.57
CA PHE A 43 5.70 -5.82 -4.27
C PHE A 43 4.70 -5.41 -5.33
N ARG A 44 3.62 -6.19 -5.44
CA ARG A 44 2.48 -5.90 -6.32
C ARG A 44 1.22 -5.94 -5.50
N ALA A 45 0.50 -4.83 -5.45
CA ALA A 45 -0.80 -4.75 -4.80
C ALA A 45 -1.91 -4.58 -5.85
N CYS A 46 -2.99 -5.33 -5.66
CA CYS A 46 -4.22 -5.18 -6.42
C CYS A 46 -5.20 -4.37 -5.57
N SER A 47 -5.77 -3.32 -6.15
CA SER A 47 -6.83 -2.57 -5.48
C SER A 47 -8.19 -3.21 -5.79
N ARG A 48 -9.05 -3.31 -4.77
CA ARG A 48 -10.40 -3.87 -4.91
C ARG A 48 -11.32 -3.01 -5.78
N ASN A 49 -11.08 -1.70 -5.82
CA ASN A 49 -11.96 -0.74 -6.48
C ASN A 49 -11.41 -0.27 -7.85
N GLY A 50 -10.37 -0.93 -8.37
CA GLY A 50 -9.74 -0.57 -9.65
C GLY A 50 -8.88 0.71 -9.64
N ARG A 51 -8.89 1.48 -8.54
CA ARG A 51 -8.01 2.64 -8.35
C ARG A 51 -6.57 2.20 -8.07
N HIS A 52 -5.57 2.93 -8.57
CA HIS A 52 -4.18 2.58 -8.28
C HIS A 52 -3.90 2.86 -6.79
N TRP A 53 -3.45 1.84 -6.06
CA TRP A 53 -3.13 1.99 -4.63
C TRP A 53 -2.08 3.07 -4.37
N GLY A 54 -1.22 3.34 -5.35
CA GLY A 54 -0.20 4.38 -5.29
C GLY A 54 -0.73 5.80 -5.51
N GLU A 55 -2.05 5.97 -5.61
CA GLU A 55 -2.73 7.27 -5.61
C GLU A 55 -3.53 7.49 -4.32
N ASP A 56 -3.36 6.61 -3.34
CA ASP A 56 -4.06 6.65 -2.06
C ASP A 56 -3.03 6.65 -0.90
N PRO A 57 -2.91 7.75 -0.12
CA PRO A 57 -1.93 7.85 0.95
C PRO A 57 -2.23 6.90 2.11
N GLU A 58 -3.51 6.59 2.36
CA GLU A 58 -3.92 5.65 3.41
C GLU A 58 -3.50 4.22 3.03
N ALA A 59 -3.72 3.83 1.78
CA ALA A 59 -3.28 2.54 1.26
C ALA A 59 -1.75 2.38 1.35
N MET A 60 -0.98 3.41 0.98
CA MET A 60 0.48 3.41 1.14
C MET A 60 0.90 3.19 2.60
N ARG A 61 0.29 3.91 3.55
CA ARG A 61 0.58 3.76 4.98
C ARG A 61 0.19 2.38 5.51
N ALA A 62 -0.93 1.81 5.06
CA ALA A 62 -1.34 0.46 5.44
C ALA A 62 -0.33 -0.61 4.98
N MET A 63 0.25 -0.46 3.79
CA MET A 63 1.31 -1.35 3.32
C MET A 63 2.63 -1.15 4.08
N ALA A 64 2.98 0.09 4.40
CA ALA A 64 4.14 0.38 5.25
C ALA A 64 4.02 -0.31 6.62
N ALA A 65 2.84 -0.23 7.25
CA ALA A 65 2.55 -0.94 8.50
C ALA A 65 2.66 -2.46 8.35
N THR A 66 2.19 -3.01 7.23
CA THR A 66 2.30 -4.44 6.93
C THR A 66 3.77 -4.88 6.81
N PHE A 67 4.60 -4.12 6.09
CA PHE A 67 6.03 -4.43 5.95
C PHE A 67 6.78 -4.36 7.28
N ARG A 68 6.47 -3.37 8.13
CA ARG A 68 7.03 -3.31 9.49
C ARG A 68 6.59 -4.50 10.35
N SER A 69 5.35 -4.95 10.21
CA SER A 69 4.85 -6.13 10.91
C SER A 69 5.58 -7.42 10.48
N ILE A 70 5.79 -7.62 9.17
CA ILE A 70 6.56 -8.77 8.65
C ILE A 70 7.98 -8.82 9.23
N LYS A 71 8.65 -7.66 9.30
CA LYS A 71 9.96 -7.53 9.94
C LYS A 71 9.90 -7.99 11.41
N ASN A 72 8.90 -7.52 12.16
CA ASN A 72 8.75 -7.85 13.57
C ASN A 72 8.44 -9.34 13.81
N SER A 73 7.60 -9.95 12.96
CA SER A 73 7.30 -11.39 13.02
C SER A 73 8.52 -12.26 12.73
N THR A 74 9.40 -11.83 11.81
CA THR A 74 10.66 -12.52 11.53
C THR A 74 11.59 -12.49 12.75
N THR A 75 11.66 -11.37 13.47
CA THR A 75 12.46 -11.24 14.69
C THR A 75 11.93 -12.11 15.84
N ASP A 76 10.61 -12.20 16.01
CA ASP A 76 9.98 -13.03 17.05
C ASP A 76 10.25 -14.53 16.84
N SER A 77 10.29 -14.96 15.57
CA SER A 77 10.61 -16.32 15.16
C SER A 77 12.05 -16.74 15.49
N ALA A 78 12.96 -15.78 15.71
CA ALA A 78 14.35 -16.05 16.07
C ALA A 78 14.55 -16.32 17.58
N THR A 79 13.52 -16.09 18.41
CA THR A 79 13.59 -16.31 19.88
C THR A 79 12.98 -17.66 20.31
N ASN A 80 12.18 -18.32 19.47
CA ASN A 80 11.69 -19.67 19.72
C ASN A 80 12.50 -20.71 18.92
N GLY A 81 13.75 -20.92 19.34
CA GLY A 81 14.49 -22.11 18.94
C GLY A 81 13.77 -23.37 19.43
N PRO A 82 13.66 -24.44 18.61
CA PRO A 82 13.07 -25.69 19.05
C PRO A 82 14.04 -26.40 19.99
N ASP A 83 13.91 -26.18 21.29
CA ASP A 83 14.38 -27.14 22.28
C ASP A 83 13.36 -28.29 22.31
N GLN A 84 13.52 -29.22 21.37
CA GLN A 84 12.85 -30.53 21.36
C GLN A 84 13.86 -31.56 20.90
N THR A 85 14.73 -32.01 21.81
CA THR A 85 15.38 -33.34 21.79
C THR A 85 15.74 -33.73 23.21
#